data_AF-A0A3D0TP46-F1
#
_entry.id   AF-A0A3D0TP46-F1
#
_cell.length_a   1.000
_cell.length_b   1.000
_cell.length_c   1.000
_cell.angle_alpha   90.00
_cell.angle_beta   90.00
_cell.angle_gamma   90.00
#
_symmetry.space_group_name_H-M   'P 1'
#
loop_
_entity.id
_entity.type
_entity.pdbx_description
1 polymer ?
#
loop_
_entity_poly.entity_id
_entity_poly.type
_entity_poly.pdbx_seq_one_letter_code
_entity_poly.pdbx_strand_id
1 'polypeptide(L)'
;MESTLKLGTDYVKNGKGLHLAYTFSMLNKNMSAEYLEHVLRVTEESIEDGWPCWSLSNHDCMRMISRFDCFGERDGFQQMMLLLLLSLRGTPIIYYGEEVDMQEYEITKDELRDPQGIRFWPDIKGRDGCRLPFPWDSKLTNQGFNSGTKPWLPAVNKLSLDQAKADSGSTFHVLQEMLQIRKKFPALQNGSYRKILLD
;
A
#
# COMPACT_ATOMS: atom_id res chain seq x y z
N MET A 1 0.52 -3.21 -19.37
CA MET A 1 -0.41 -3.16 -18.24
C MET A 1 -1.51 -4.21 -18.39
N GLU A 2 -2.40 -4.09 -19.39
CA GLU A 2 -3.47 -5.07 -19.58
C GLU A 2 -2.98 -6.52 -19.72
N SER A 3 -1.89 -6.74 -20.46
CA SER A 3 -1.29 -8.07 -20.59
C SER A 3 -0.89 -8.68 -19.23
N THR A 4 -0.33 -7.88 -18.34
CA THR A 4 0.04 -8.29 -16.97
C THR A 4 -1.20 -8.56 -16.11
N LEU A 5 -2.25 -7.74 -16.24
CA LEU A 5 -3.52 -7.95 -15.54
C LEU A 5 -4.17 -9.27 -15.98
N LYS A 6 -4.29 -9.49 -17.30
CA LYS A 6 -4.86 -10.71 -17.89
C LYS A 6 -4.06 -11.95 -17.50
N LEU A 7 -2.73 -11.86 -17.54
CA LEU A 7 -1.87 -12.94 -17.04
C LEU A 7 -2.12 -13.21 -15.56
N GLY A 8 -2.23 -12.18 -14.72
CA GLY A 8 -2.55 -12.34 -13.30
C GLY A 8 -3.90 -13.03 -13.07
N THR A 9 -4.93 -12.67 -13.85
CA THR A 9 -6.25 -13.31 -13.78
C THR A 9 -6.24 -14.76 -14.24
N ASP A 10 -5.46 -15.09 -15.28
CA ASP A 10 -5.33 -16.46 -15.77
C ASP A 10 -4.78 -17.42 -14.71
N TYR A 11 -3.95 -16.93 -13.78
CA TYR A 11 -3.37 -17.73 -12.70
C TYR A 11 -4.35 -18.02 -11.57
N VAL A 12 -5.49 -17.34 -11.48
CA VAL A 12 -6.42 -17.46 -10.32
C VAL A 12 -7.80 -18.00 -10.69
N LYS A 13 -8.09 -18.19 -11.98
CA LYS A 13 -9.39 -18.70 -12.45
C LYS A 13 -9.41 -20.22 -12.61
N ASN A 14 -10.61 -20.79 -12.76
CA ASN A 14 -10.92 -22.21 -12.96
C ASN A 14 -10.52 -23.15 -11.80
N GLY A 15 -10.14 -22.62 -10.64
CA GLY A 15 -9.72 -23.41 -9.47
C GLY A 15 -8.48 -24.29 -9.68
N LYS A 16 -7.67 -24.02 -10.71
CA LYS A 16 -6.49 -24.84 -11.09
C LYS A 16 -5.15 -24.18 -10.81
N GLY A 17 -5.16 -22.95 -10.29
CA GLY A 17 -3.96 -22.15 -10.08
C GLY A 17 -3.82 -21.61 -8.65
N LEU A 18 -3.33 -20.39 -8.54
CA LEU A 18 -3.17 -19.67 -7.28
C LEU A 18 -4.54 -19.27 -6.72
N HIS A 19 -4.63 -19.15 -5.40
CA HIS A 19 -5.82 -18.59 -4.76
C HIS A 19 -5.94 -17.08 -5.01
N LEU A 20 -4.80 -16.38 -5.04
CA LEU A 20 -4.70 -14.92 -5.15
C LEU A 20 -3.47 -14.55 -5.95
N ALA A 21 -3.58 -13.47 -6.74
CA ALA A 21 -2.46 -12.81 -7.38
C ALA A 21 -2.73 -11.30 -7.41
N TYR A 22 -1.73 -10.49 -7.07
CA TYR A 22 -1.78 -9.03 -7.26
C TYR A 22 -0.71 -8.62 -8.27
N THR A 23 -0.89 -7.45 -8.89
CA THR A 23 0.03 -6.93 -9.92
C THR A 23 0.53 -5.53 -9.54
N PHE A 24 1.54 -5.03 -10.25
CA PHE A 24 2.05 -3.66 -10.09
C PHE A 24 1.15 -2.58 -10.71
N SER A 25 -0.04 -2.94 -11.22
CA SER A 25 -1.00 -1.98 -11.80
C SER A 25 -1.43 -0.90 -10.81
N MET A 26 -1.48 -1.19 -9.51
CA MET A 26 -1.83 -0.20 -8.47
C MET A 26 -0.60 0.39 -7.74
N LEU A 27 0.62 -0.05 -8.09
CA LEU A 27 1.87 0.31 -7.41
C LEU A 27 2.70 1.34 -8.21
N ASN A 28 2.03 2.29 -8.86
CA ASN A 28 2.65 3.33 -9.67
C ASN A 28 2.02 4.72 -9.41
N LYS A 29 2.45 5.74 -10.16
CA LYS A 29 2.02 7.14 -9.98
C LYS A 29 0.78 7.56 -10.79
N ASN A 30 0.28 6.73 -11.71
CA ASN A 30 -0.77 7.10 -12.67
C ASN A 30 -2.20 7.01 -12.10
N MET A 31 -2.37 7.13 -10.79
CA MET A 31 -3.62 6.79 -10.09
C MET A 31 -4.69 7.90 -10.20
N SER A 32 -5.28 8.06 -11.38
CA SER A 32 -6.53 8.82 -11.58
C SER A 32 -7.76 7.92 -11.42
N ALA A 33 -8.95 8.52 -11.34
CA ALA A 33 -10.21 7.78 -11.32
C ALA A 33 -10.38 6.94 -12.59
N GLU A 34 -10.03 7.49 -13.77
CA GLU A 34 -10.09 6.81 -15.06
C GLU A 34 -9.11 5.64 -15.12
N TYR A 35 -7.89 5.82 -14.61
CA TYR A 35 -6.89 4.76 -14.56
C TYR A 35 -7.34 3.61 -13.65
N LEU A 36 -7.82 3.93 -12.44
CA LEU A 36 -8.31 2.92 -11.51
C LEU A 36 -9.51 2.18 -12.09
N GLU A 37 -10.48 2.89 -12.67
CA GLU A 37 -11.62 2.28 -13.34
C GLU A 37 -11.16 1.30 -14.42
N HIS A 38 -10.19 1.71 -15.24
CA HIS A 38 -9.67 0.85 -16.30
C HIS A 38 -9.02 -0.42 -15.74
N VAL A 39 -8.22 -0.31 -14.67
CA VAL A 39 -7.62 -1.48 -13.99
C VAL A 39 -8.70 -2.41 -13.47
N LEU A 40 -9.69 -1.88 -12.75
CA LEU A 40 -10.79 -2.67 -12.18
C LEU A 40 -11.61 -3.35 -13.27
N ARG A 41 -11.97 -2.61 -14.33
CA ARG A 41 -12.75 -3.14 -15.45
C ARG A 41 -12.03 -4.29 -16.15
N VAL A 42 -10.75 -4.11 -16.48
CA VAL A 42 -9.95 -5.16 -17.16
C VAL A 42 -9.86 -6.41 -16.28
N THR A 43 -9.65 -6.25 -14.97
CA THR A 43 -9.62 -7.39 -14.05
C THR A 43 -10.99 -8.08 -13.96
N GLU A 44 -12.06 -7.36 -13.71
CA GLU A 44 -13.41 -7.93 -13.58
C GLU A 44 -13.89 -8.61 -14.87
N GLU A 45 -13.55 -8.07 -16.05
CA GLU A 45 -13.87 -8.68 -17.35
C GLU A 45 -13.07 -9.98 -17.61
N SER A 46 -11.88 -10.15 -16.99
CA SER A 46 -10.95 -11.25 -17.29
C SER A 46 -10.90 -12.34 -16.22
N ILE A 47 -11.31 -12.05 -14.99
CA ILE A 47 -11.06 -12.91 -13.82
C ILE A 47 -12.02 -14.09 -13.67
N GLU A 48 -13.17 -14.07 -14.34
CA GLU A 48 -14.18 -15.14 -14.30
C GLU A 48 -14.56 -15.53 -12.85
N ASP A 49 -14.28 -16.77 -12.43
CA ASP A 49 -14.52 -17.31 -11.08
C ASP A 49 -13.39 -17.01 -10.07
N GLY A 50 -12.31 -16.37 -10.53
CA GLY A 50 -11.17 -16.02 -9.68
C GLY A 50 -11.45 -14.87 -8.69
N TRP A 51 -10.54 -14.72 -7.72
CA TRP A 51 -10.64 -13.70 -6.67
C TRP A 51 -9.51 -12.65 -6.79
N PRO A 52 -9.85 -11.36 -6.96
CA PRO A 52 -8.84 -10.33 -7.13
C PRO A 52 -8.13 -10.00 -5.82
N CYS A 53 -6.90 -9.50 -5.93
CA CYS A 53 -6.08 -9.09 -4.80
C CYS A 53 -5.40 -7.75 -5.13
N TRP A 54 -5.49 -6.79 -4.21
CA TRP A 54 -5.12 -5.40 -4.45
C TRP A 54 -4.11 -4.92 -3.43
N SER A 55 -3.14 -4.12 -3.86
CA SER A 55 -2.19 -3.45 -2.97
C SER A 55 -1.84 -2.07 -3.48
N LEU A 56 -1.70 -1.12 -2.56
CA LEU A 56 -1.26 0.25 -2.85
C LEU A 56 0.20 0.49 -2.44
N SER A 57 0.76 -0.35 -1.56
CA SER A 57 2.17 -0.30 -1.19
C SER A 57 2.71 -1.71 -0.98
N ASN A 58 4.03 -1.85 -1.07
CA ASN A 58 4.73 -3.06 -0.63
C ASN A 58 6.20 -2.70 -0.38
N HIS A 59 7.01 -3.72 -0.14
CA HIS A 59 8.44 -3.60 0.06
C HIS A 59 9.27 -3.38 -1.22
N ASP A 60 8.63 -3.20 -2.38
CA ASP A 60 9.29 -3.04 -3.68
C ASP A 60 9.02 -1.70 -4.37
N CYS A 61 8.12 -0.88 -3.82
CA CYS A 61 7.79 0.42 -4.38
C CYS A 61 7.86 1.51 -3.32
N MET A 62 8.07 2.74 -3.79
CA MET A 62 7.98 3.93 -2.94
C MET A 62 6.64 3.93 -2.20
N ARG A 63 6.66 4.18 -0.89
CA ARG A 63 5.46 4.22 -0.04
C ARG A 63 4.40 5.16 -0.62
N MET A 64 3.13 4.75 -0.58
CA MET A 64 2.01 5.47 -1.21
C MET A 64 1.99 6.95 -0.83
N ILE A 65 2.16 7.26 0.46
CA ILE A 65 2.05 8.61 0.98
C ILE A 65 3.04 9.59 0.32
N SER A 66 4.26 9.15 0.06
CA SER A 66 5.28 9.93 -0.64
C SER A 66 5.13 9.83 -2.15
N ARG A 67 4.66 8.69 -2.66
CA ARG A 67 4.45 8.47 -4.09
C ARG A 67 3.40 9.42 -4.68
N PHE A 68 2.43 9.84 -3.88
CA PHE A 68 1.35 10.78 -4.25
C PHE A 68 1.40 12.13 -3.53
N ASP A 69 2.45 12.44 -2.77
CA ASP A 69 2.62 13.71 -2.06
C ASP A 69 1.46 14.08 -1.10
N CYS A 70 1.00 13.10 -0.32
CA CYS A 70 -0.17 13.27 0.57
C CYS A 70 0.10 14.12 1.82
N PHE A 71 1.37 14.49 2.10
CA PHE A 71 1.72 15.39 3.20
C PHE A 71 1.77 16.87 2.78
N GLY A 72 1.68 17.12 1.48
CA GLY A 72 1.67 18.46 0.89
C GLY A 72 0.30 18.78 0.32
N GLU A 73 0.19 18.80 -1.00
CA GLU A 73 -0.99 19.30 -1.72
C GLU A 73 -2.23 18.39 -1.62
N ARG A 74 -2.05 17.15 -1.15
CA ARG A 74 -3.09 16.10 -1.14
C ARG A 74 -3.39 15.55 0.25
N ASP A 75 -3.55 16.43 1.22
CA ASP A 75 -3.98 16.04 2.57
C ASP A 75 -5.25 15.16 2.52
N GLY A 76 -5.31 14.12 3.35
CA GLY A 76 -6.39 13.12 3.37
C GLY A 76 -6.41 12.13 2.19
N PHE A 77 -5.60 12.29 1.15
CA PHE A 77 -5.63 11.41 -0.04
C PHE A 77 -5.22 9.97 0.29
N GLN A 78 -4.26 9.77 1.20
CA GLN A 78 -3.88 8.42 1.66
C GLN A 78 -5.07 7.72 2.33
N GLN A 79 -5.77 8.41 3.23
CA GLN A 79 -6.95 7.86 3.90
C GLN A 79 -8.01 7.47 2.87
N MET A 80 -8.33 8.37 1.93
CA MET A 80 -9.28 8.08 0.85
C MET A 80 -8.88 6.85 0.04
N MET A 81 -7.61 6.72 -0.36
CA MET A 81 -7.12 5.57 -1.13
C MET A 81 -7.18 4.26 -0.34
N LEU A 82 -6.89 4.28 0.96
CA LEU A 82 -7.01 3.11 1.84
C LEU A 82 -8.47 2.70 2.06
N LEU A 83 -9.38 3.67 2.22
CA LEU A 83 -10.83 3.41 2.28
C LEU A 83 -11.32 2.77 0.99
N LEU A 84 -10.85 3.29 -0.16
CA LEU A 84 -11.14 2.72 -1.47
C LEU A 84 -10.63 1.28 -1.58
N LEU A 85 -9.35 1.03 -1.23
CA LEU A 85 -8.76 -0.32 -1.21
C LEU A 85 -9.60 -1.31 -0.39
N LEU A 86 -10.06 -0.89 0.79
CA LEU A 86 -10.91 -1.71 1.67
C LEU A 86 -12.35 -1.88 1.16
N SER A 87 -12.76 -1.13 0.14
CA SER A 87 -14.10 -1.16 -0.46
C SER A 87 -14.14 -1.91 -1.80
N LEU A 88 -13.00 -2.13 -2.45
CA LEU A 88 -12.92 -2.90 -3.69
C LEU A 88 -13.32 -4.37 -3.45
N ARG A 89 -13.98 -4.99 -4.45
CA ARG A 89 -14.11 -6.44 -4.52
C ARG A 89 -12.73 -7.05 -4.56
N GLY A 90 -12.44 -7.99 -3.66
CA GLY A 90 -11.14 -8.65 -3.57
C GLY A 90 -10.52 -8.64 -2.19
N THR A 91 -9.31 -9.16 -2.11
CA THR A 91 -8.49 -9.16 -0.90
C THR A 91 -7.56 -7.94 -0.89
N PRO A 92 -7.73 -7.00 0.06
CA PRO A 92 -6.81 -5.87 0.22
C PRO A 92 -5.53 -6.32 0.94
N ILE A 93 -4.39 -5.83 0.47
CA ILE A 93 -3.08 -5.92 1.13
C ILE A 93 -2.72 -4.53 1.62
N ILE A 94 -2.53 -4.40 2.93
CA ILE A 94 -2.01 -3.18 3.58
C ILE A 94 -0.56 -3.47 3.96
N TYR A 95 0.36 -2.61 3.54
CA TYR A 95 1.77 -2.70 3.89
C TYR A 95 2.03 -2.01 5.23
N TYR A 96 2.94 -2.57 6.03
CA TYR A 96 3.25 -2.01 7.33
C TYR A 96 3.71 -0.56 7.19
N GLY A 97 3.20 0.32 8.06
CA GLY A 97 3.48 1.74 8.02
C GLY A 97 2.43 2.56 7.29
N GLU A 98 1.58 1.97 6.45
CA GLU A 98 0.45 2.71 5.85
C GLU A 98 -0.52 3.19 6.94
N GLU A 99 -0.66 2.45 8.04
CA GLU A 99 -1.53 2.80 9.17
C GLU A 99 -1.01 3.93 10.06
N VAL A 100 0.26 4.30 9.92
CA VAL A 100 0.89 5.41 10.66
C VAL A 100 1.51 6.44 9.73
N ASP A 101 1.11 6.42 8.45
CA ASP A 101 1.55 7.41 7.47
C ASP A 101 3.10 7.45 7.28
N MET A 102 3.76 6.28 7.35
CA MET A 102 5.21 6.19 7.13
C MET A 102 5.59 6.74 5.76
N GLN A 103 6.50 7.71 5.75
CA GLN A 103 7.05 8.28 4.53
C GLN A 103 8.15 7.41 3.92
N GLU A 104 8.30 7.53 2.61
CA GLU A 104 9.51 7.07 1.94
C GLU A 104 10.71 7.83 2.51
N TYR A 105 11.73 7.10 2.92
CA TYR A 105 12.97 7.70 3.38
C TYR A 105 13.94 7.90 2.22
N GLU A 106 14.56 9.08 2.16
CA GLU A 106 15.60 9.39 1.18
C GLU A 106 16.93 8.74 1.57
N ILE A 107 17.11 7.47 1.15
CA ILE A 107 18.33 6.71 1.40
C ILE A 107 19.56 7.38 0.76
N THR A 108 20.62 7.53 1.55
CA THR A 108 21.92 7.95 1.06
C THR A 108 22.74 6.77 0.53
N LYS A 109 23.78 7.05 -0.24
CA LYS A 109 24.64 6.01 -0.84
C LYS A 109 25.28 5.08 0.20
N ASP A 110 25.67 5.63 1.35
CA ASP A 110 26.32 4.94 2.46
C ASP A 110 25.34 4.13 3.34
N GLU A 111 24.04 4.41 3.23
CA GLU A 111 22.97 3.66 3.91
C GLU A 111 22.45 2.46 3.10
N LEU A 112 22.74 2.39 1.79
CA LEU A 112 22.24 1.35 0.89
C LEU A 112 22.53 -0.07 1.36
N ARG A 113 21.50 -0.91 1.29
CA ARG A 113 21.53 -2.35 1.54
C ARG A 113 20.97 -3.17 0.37
N ASP A 114 20.03 -2.61 -0.38
CA ASP A 114 19.39 -3.27 -1.52
C ASP A 114 20.40 -3.46 -2.67
N PRO A 115 20.67 -4.70 -3.10
CA PRO A 115 21.58 -4.97 -4.22
C PRO A 115 21.23 -4.23 -5.51
N GLN A 116 19.93 -3.98 -5.76
CA GLN A 116 19.51 -3.20 -6.93
C GLN A 116 19.99 -1.75 -6.83
N GLY A 117 19.77 -1.12 -5.67
CA GLY A 117 20.23 0.25 -5.41
C GLY A 117 21.76 0.36 -5.46
N ILE A 118 22.47 -0.59 -4.84
CA ILE A 118 23.94 -0.64 -4.84
C ILE A 118 24.48 -0.73 -6.27
N ARG A 119 23.87 -1.56 -7.13
CA ARG A 119 24.35 -1.81 -8.49
C ARG A 119 24.11 -0.64 -9.45
N PHE A 120 23.03 0.10 -9.27
CA PHE A 120 22.52 1.07 -10.25
C PHE A 120 22.47 2.51 -9.72
N TRP A 121 23.11 2.80 -8.58
CA TRP A 121 23.21 4.14 -8.04
C TRP A 121 23.98 5.10 -8.98
N PRO A 122 23.53 6.36 -9.16
CA PRO A 122 22.40 7.02 -8.48
C PRO A 122 21.05 6.88 -9.20
N ASP A 123 21.03 6.34 -10.42
CA ASP A 123 19.84 6.34 -11.29
C ASP A 123 18.69 5.51 -10.71
N ILE A 124 19.02 4.40 -10.04
CA ILE A 124 18.07 3.59 -9.27
C ILE A 124 18.55 3.56 -7.83
N LYS A 125 17.80 4.20 -6.93
CA LYS A 125 18.08 4.23 -5.48
C LYS A 125 17.75 2.91 -4.76
N GLY A 126 17.13 1.95 -5.45
CA GLY A 126 16.68 0.69 -4.87
C GLY A 126 15.40 0.86 -4.05
N ARG A 127 15.18 -0.07 -3.12
CA ARG A 127 13.91 -0.22 -2.39
C ARG A 127 14.04 0.03 -0.88
N ASP A 128 15.24 0.38 -0.39
CA ASP A 128 15.49 0.54 1.05
C ASP A 128 14.63 1.64 1.69
N GLY A 129 14.24 2.69 0.93
CA GLY A 129 13.44 3.81 1.44
C GLY A 129 12.07 3.40 2.00
N CYS A 130 11.50 2.30 1.50
CA CYS A 130 10.23 1.73 1.99
C CYS A 130 10.42 0.62 3.05
N ARG A 131 11.66 0.32 3.46
CA ARG A 131 12.01 -0.86 4.29
C ARG A 131 12.53 -0.51 5.69
N LEU A 132 12.47 0.76 6.08
CA LEU A 132 12.95 1.20 7.38
C LEU A 132 12.25 0.47 8.54
N PRO A 133 12.94 0.27 9.67
CA PRO A 133 12.33 -0.17 10.92
C PRO A 133 11.04 0.59 11.28
N PHE A 134 10.06 -0.11 11.83
CA PHE A 134 8.77 0.48 12.18
C PHE A 134 8.89 1.44 13.39
N PRO A 135 8.27 2.63 13.34
CA PRO A 135 8.35 3.64 14.38
C PRO A 135 7.28 3.42 15.46
N TRP A 136 7.60 2.67 16.51
CA TRP A 136 6.66 2.34 17.60
C TRP A 136 6.38 3.50 18.56
N ASP A 137 7.41 4.20 19.01
CA ASP A 137 7.29 5.25 20.03
C ASP A 137 8.30 6.37 19.76
N SER A 138 7.82 7.61 19.56
CA SER A 138 8.62 8.80 19.24
C SER A 138 9.67 9.16 20.30
N LYS A 139 9.48 8.70 21.55
CA LYS A 139 10.30 9.07 22.71
C LYS A 139 11.39 8.06 23.03
N LEU A 140 11.37 6.90 22.39
CA LEU A 140 12.32 5.82 22.65
C LEU A 140 13.46 5.82 21.62
N THR A 141 14.60 5.29 22.02
CA THR A 141 15.73 5.01 21.11
C THR A 141 15.27 4.16 19.92
N ASN A 142 15.76 4.48 18.72
CA ASN A 142 15.35 3.84 17.46
C ASN A 142 13.81 3.80 17.28
N GLN A 143 13.12 4.82 17.80
CA GLN A 143 11.66 4.92 17.84
C GLN A 143 10.97 3.65 18.38
N GLY A 144 11.59 2.98 19.36
CA GLY A 144 11.06 1.78 19.99
C GLY A 144 11.24 0.49 19.18
N PHE A 145 11.94 0.50 18.04
CA PHE A 145 12.23 -0.72 17.28
C PHE A 145 13.14 -1.69 18.03
N ASN A 146 14.10 -1.17 18.80
CA ASN A 146 14.95 -1.96 19.70
C ASN A 146 15.53 -1.07 20.82
N SER A 147 16.24 -1.67 21.78
CA SER A 147 16.74 -0.99 22.99
C SER A 147 18.08 -0.26 22.83
N GLY A 148 18.59 -0.05 21.61
CA GLY A 148 19.82 0.73 21.35
C GLY A 148 20.83 0.13 20.38
N THR A 149 20.59 -1.07 19.84
CA THR A 149 21.42 -1.64 18.78
C THR A 149 21.21 -0.87 17.47
N LYS A 150 22.29 -0.54 16.76
CA LYS A 150 22.19 0.08 15.43
C LYS A 150 21.41 -0.84 14.48
N PRO A 151 20.24 -0.43 13.95
CA PRO A 151 19.48 -1.26 13.02
C PRO A 151 20.16 -1.33 11.64
N TRP A 152 19.68 -2.26 10.81
CA TRP A 152 20.22 -2.53 9.48
C TRP A 152 19.99 -1.40 8.47
N LEU A 153 18.92 -0.61 8.69
CA LEU A 153 18.59 0.66 8.05
C LEU A 153 18.27 1.72 9.12
N PRO A 154 18.27 3.03 8.79
CA PRO A 154 17.93 4.08 9.75
C PRO A 154 16.57 3.85 10.42
N ALA A 155 16.49 3.87 11.75
CA ALA A 155 15.21 3.81 12.48
C ALA A 155 14.71 5.23 12.76
N VAL A 156 14.18 5.87 11.71
CA VAL A 156 13.67 7.24 11.76
C VAL A 156 12.43 7.38 10.87
N ASN A 157 11.40 8.02 11.41
CA ASN A 157 10.23 8.44 10.67
C ASN A 157 9.66 9.71 11.28
N LYS A 158 8.92 10.49 10.49
CA LYS A 158 8.28 11.73 10.95
C LYS A 158 7.14 11.44 11.93
N LEU A 159 6.38 10.39 11.67
CA LEU A 159 5.28 9.93 12.50
C LEU A 159 5.58 8.54 13.05
N SER A 160 5.18 8.32 14.30
CA SER A 160 5.27 7.04 15.00
C SER A 160 3.90 6.58 15.50
N LEU A 161 3.77 5.31 15.88
CA LEU A 161 2.51 4.72 16.30
C LEU A 161 1.92 5.40 17.55
N ASP A 162 2.73 5.80 18.53
CA ASP A 162 2.24 6.57 19.69
C ASP A 162 1.60 7.90 19.27
N GLN A 163 2.18 8.59 18.29
CA GLN A 163 1.66 9.86 17.78
C GLN A 163 0.37 9.63 16.98
N ALA A 164 0.36 8.63 16.08
CA ALA A 164 -0.84 8.27 15.32
C ALA A 164 -2.00 7.87 16.26
N LYS A 165 -1.73 7.13 17.34
CA LYS A 165 -2.76 6.79 18.33
C LYS A 165 -3.28 8.01 19.09
N ALA A 166 -2.44 8.99 19.37
CA ALA A 166 -2.83 10.20 20.10
C ALA A 166 -3.68 11.16 19.26
N ASP A 167 -3.50 11.18 17.95
CA ASP A 167 -4.29 11.99 17.02
C ASP A 167 -5.54 11.24 16.55
N SER A 168 -6.72 11.68 16.96
CA SER A 168 -8.01 11.08 16.56
C SER A 168 -8.30 11.14 15.06
N GLY A 169 -7.67 12.06 14.32
CA GLY A 169 -7.83 12.21 12.87
C GLY A 169 -6.87 11.35 12.05
N SER A 170 -5.99 10.59 12.70
CA SER A 170 -4.92 9.84 12.02
C SER A 170 -5.44 8.69 11.17
N THR A 171 -4.64 8.29 10.18
CA THR A 171 -4.90 7.11 9.35
C THR A 171 -5.06 5.83 10.18
N PHE A 172 -4.43 5.76 11.37
CA PHE A 172 -4.56 4.63 12.28
C PHE A 172 -6.03 4.40 12.70
N HIS A 173 -6.71 5.46 13.17
CA HIS A 173 -8.10 5.34 13.62
C HIS A 173 -9.06 5.16 12.44
N VAL A 174 -8.81 5.86 11.32
CA VAL A 174 -9.61 5.71 10.09
C VAL A 174 -9.57 4.27 9.58
N LEU A 175 -8.38 3.64 9.53
CA LEU A 175 -8.25 2.25 9.13
C LEU A 175 -8.93 1.30 10.13
N GLN A 176 -8.79 1.54 11.43
CA GLN A 176 -9.46 0.71 12.44
C GLN A 176 -10.98 0.75 12.25
N GLU A 177 -11.57 1.93 12.11
CA GLU A 177 -13.00 2.09 11.90
C GLU A 177 -13.45 1.43 10.59
N MET A 178 -12.74 1.67 9.49
CA MET A 178 -13.09 1.08 8.19
C MET A 178 -12.98 -0.44 8.20
N LEU A 179 -12.00 -1.02 8.90
CA LEU A 179 -11.90 -2.48 9.06
C LEU A 179 -13.08 -3.05 9.87
N GLN A 180 -13.58 -2.32 10.87
CA GLN A 180 -14.80 -2.72 11.60
C GLN A 180 -16.04 -2.62 10.72
N ILE A 181 -16.16 -1.57 9.91
CA ILE A 181 -17.24 -1.42 8.91
C ILE A 181 -17.18 -2.60 7.93
N ARG A 182 -16.03 -2.84 7.30
CA ARG A 182 -15.82 -3.95 6.36
C ARG A 182 -16.26 -5.29 6.95
N LYS A 183 -15.92 -5.58 8.21
CA LYS A 183 -16.32 -6.82 8.91
C LYS A 183 -17.84 -6.95 9.13
N LYS A 184 -18.56 -5.83 9.26
CA LYS A 184 -20.01 -5.82 9.49
C LYS A 184 -20.84 -5.91 8.22
N PHE A 185 -20.29 -5.53 7.06
CA PHE A 185 -21.03 -5.49 5.79
C PHE A 185 -20.53 -6.58 4.84
N PRO A 186 -21.31 -7.68 4.63
CA PRO A 186 -20.94 -8.76 3.71
C PRO A 186 -20.68 -8.29 2.27
N ALA A 187 -21.36 -7.21 1.84
CA ALA A 187 -21.16 -6.61 0.53
C ALA A 187 -19.72 -6.12 0.32
N LEU A 188 -19.05 -5.63 1.37
CA LEU A 188 -17.65 -5.24 1.27
C LEU A 188 -16.75 -6.48 1.24
N GLN A 189 -17.07 -7.54 1.98
CA GLN A 189 -16.23 -8.74 2.06
C GLN A 189 -16.24 -9.56 0.77
N ASN A 190 -17.44 -9.96 0.34
CA ASN A 190 -17.65 -10.98 -0.70
C ASN A 190 -18.61 -10.52 -1.80
N GLY A 191 -19.03 -9.25 -1.81
CA GLY A 191 -19.99 -8.72 -2.77
C GLY A 191 -19.45 -8.66 -4.20
N SER A 192 -20.37 -8.66 -5.17
CA SER A 192 -20.05 -8.38 -6.57
C SER A 192 -19.73 -6.89 -6.77
N TYR A 193 -18.83 -6.59 -7.69
CA TYR A 193 -18.58 -5.23 -8.16
C TYR A 193 -19.47 -4.92 -9.37
N ARG A 194 -20.08 -3.73 -9.37
CA ARG A 194 -20.78 -3.19 -10.54
C ARG A 194 -20.49 -1.70 -10.65
N LYS A 195 -19.96 -1.27 -11.79
CA LYS A 195 -19.83 0.16 -12.12
C LYS A 195 -21.21 0.79 -12.27
N ILE A 196 -21.42 1.91 -11.60
CA ILE A 196 -22.54 2.81 -11.84
C ILE A 196 -21.99 4.08 -12.50
N LEU A 197 -22.65 4.53 -13.57
CA LEU A 197 -22.45 5.89 -14.05
C LEU A 197 -23.39 6.77 -13.22
N LEU A 198 -22.84 7.83 -12.63
CA LEU A 198 -23.66 8.88 -12.06
C LEU A 198 -24.03 9.80 -13.23
N ASP A 199 -25.33 10.02 -13.42
CA ASP A 199 -25.86 10.99 -14.40
C ASP A 199 -25.42 12.42 -14.06
#